data_AF-A0A1R3T8G5-F1
#
_entry.id   AF-A0A1R3T8G5-F1
#
_cell.length_a   1.000
_cell.length_b   1.000
_cell.length_c   1.000
_cell.angle_alpha   90.00
_cell.angle_beta   90.00
_cell.angle_gamma   90.00
#
_symmetry.space_group_name_H-M   'P 1'
#
loop_
_entity.id
_entity.type
_entity.pdbx_description
1 polymer ?
#
loop_
_entity_poly.entity_id
_entity_poly.type
_entity_poly.pdbx_seq_one_letter_code
_entity_poly.pdbx_strand_id
1 'polypeptide(L)'
;MSKRLTLLAIAASIAWCGAAYADVTIERLPIENSSPILLLKGDFTQADNPDLLAKEVATSGARVITFNSDGGNVVMAMAYGRMIRSLGLSTLQLRSSQCASACALAFVGGATRQAEPGAIGVHQSSFSPDTEIEGRTAVAAVQALTAQIMTYLLEMDVDPKLLQLSLSVPSDDMRYLTASEMQNFGVTKGTLSEVSERAPTVAGPSKEVAASPEKTEPPSPTVEQRAIAFVKDYHDAWSRGNKEALAYMEKAYAGTVEFYGKATSRAAVMDQKREFASRWPVRAYSVKTGSTKVTCQVTCKVEGVVDWFAKRDVGDRVSSGTAEFSVVWDQSTGTILSETGKVIQLDKGVSGPVRLISQWQDENGTCRGSSGDSPQTLAACEHREAIGDKLQTVGWCYGRQGEYGYQMQWHACGSTSNQPEGAVASAKSDFTRPNPASYPVRARLAGKTVMPDFRGRDREFNSFRTRIRDGMREGPNFAGRYTLIQIGCGAGCSFVILADNQTGRPVSFPRGGEEHMYLSLDYRRDSRLVAAQWLDNGTSTCVVEFFDFDKDAWKPVSKTEIGNEEACNRTAAENLR
;
A
#
# COMPACT_ATOMS: atom_id res chain seq x y z
N MET A 1 45.62 -59.75 58.38
CA MET A 1 44.16 -59.62 58.18
C MET A 1 43.85 -58.22 57.70
N SER A 2 42.80 -58.09 56.89
CA SER A 2 42.16 -56.87 56.36
C SER A 2 42.50 -56.48 54.92
N LYS A 3 41.62 -56.96 54.04
CA LYS A 3 41.40 -56.56 52.64
C LYS A 3 41.02 -55.08 52.56
N ARG A 4 41.51 -54.37 51.54
CA ARG A 4 40.80 -53.23 50.94
C ARG A 4 40.73 -53.43 49.43
N LEU A 5 39.53 -53.76 48.96
CA LEU A 5 39.09 -53.59 47.58
C LEU A 5 38.88 -52.09 47.34
N THR A 6 39.36 -51.57 46.22
CA THR A 6 38.77 -50.38 45.59
C THR A 6 38.79 -50.58 44.08
N LEU A 7 37.60 -50.45 43.47
CA LEU A 7 37.31 -50.69 42.07
C LEU A 7 38.12 -49.79 41.13
N LEU A 8 38.70 -50.36 40.07
CA LEU A 8 39.06 -49.63 38.85
C LEU A 8 37.79 -49.41 38.02
N ALA A 9 37.41 -48.16 37.80
CA ALA A 9 36.45 -47.78 36.77
C ALA A 9 37.18 -47.72 35.42
N ILE A 10 36.81 -48.61 34.50
CA ILE A 10 37.27 -48.59 33.10
C ILE A 10 36.42 -47.53 32.38
N ALA A 11 37.01 -46.37 32.10
CA ALA A 11 36.44 -45.41 31.17
C ALA A 11 36.72 -45.90 29.74
N ALA A 12 35.70 -46.45 29.08
CA ALA A 12 35.75 -46.75 27.66
C ALA A 12 35.62 -45.44 26.88
N SER A 13 36.74 -44.93 26.38
CA SER A 13 36.80 -43.80 25.46
C SER A 13 36.27 -44.23 24.09
N ILE A 14 34.96 -44.06 23.88
CA ILE A 14 34.38 -44.13 22.53
C ILE A 14 34.84 -42.86 21.80
N ALA A 15 35.85 -43.02 20.95
CA ALA A 15 36.21 -42.00 19.97
C ALA A 15 35.06 -41.87 18.97
N TRP A 16 34.18 -40.90 19.17
CA TRP A 16 33.29 -40.43 18.13
C TRP A 16 34.14 -39.79 17.03
N CYS A 17 34.44 -40.55 15.98
CA CYS A 17 34.66 -39.96 14.66
C CYS A 17 33.31 -39.37 14.24
N GLY A 18 33.07 -38.11 14.59
CA GLY A 18 32.02 -37.32 13.96
C GLY A 18 32.39 -37.19 12.49
N ALA A 19 31.70 -37.92 11.61
CA ALA A 19 31.70 -37.60 10.20
C ALA A 19 31.18 -36.16 10.08
N ALA A 20 32.01 -35.26 9.57
CA ALA A 20 31.59 -33.92 9.19
C ALA A 20 30.68 -34.08 7.97
N TYR A 21 29.36 -34.16 8.22
CA TYR A 21 28.38 -34.15 7.15
C TYR A 21 28.28 -32.72 6.62
N ALA A 22 28.30 -32.57 5.29
CA ALA A 22 27.85 -31.36 4.63
C ALA A 22 26.36 -31.17 4.99
N ASP A 23 25.98 -29.96 5.37
CA ASP A 23 24.62 -29.67 5.86
C ASP A 23 23.72 -29.19 4.70
N VAL A 24 24.33 -28.66 3.64
CA VAL A 24 23.65 -28.40 2.37
C VAL A 24 23.49 -29.69 1.56
N THR A 25 22.26 -29.92 1.12
CA THR A 25 21.85 -31.00 0.22
C THR A 25 21.26 -30.45 -1.08
N ILE A 26 21.42 -31.20 -2.17
CA ILE A 26 20.87 -30.85 -3.48
C ILE A 26 19.85 -31.92 -3.87
N GLU A 27 18.59 -31.51 -4.00
CA GLU A 27 17.49 -32.38 -4.42
C GLU A 27 17.07 -32.02 -5.86
N ARG A 28 16.57 -33.01 -6.61
CA ARG A 28 15.99 -32.79 -7.93
C ARG A 28 14.48 -32.65 -7.80
N LEU A 29 13.95 -31.51 -8.20
CA LEU A 29 12.52 -31.31 -8.39
C LEU A 29 12.18 -31.69 -9.84
N PRO A 30 11.50 -32.83 -10.06
CA PRO A 30 11.20 -33.29 -11.40
C PRO A 30 10.24 -32.32 -12.09
N ILE A 31 10.52 -32.00 -13.35
CA ILE A 31 9.58 -31.31 -14.24
C ILE A 31 9.28 -32.28 -15.38
N GLU A 32 8.00 -32.43 -15.71
CA GLU A 32 7.57 -33.28 -16.81
C GLU A 32 8.19 -32.80 -18.14
N ASN A 33 8.89 -33.70 -18.83
CA ASN A 33 9.49 -33.48 -20.14
C ASN A 33 10.52 -32.34 -20.23
N SER A 34 11.13 -31.94 -19.11
CA SER A 34 12.26 -31.01 -19.11
C SER A 34 13.31 -31.39 -18.08
N SER A 35 14.47 -30.72 -18.13
CA SER A 35 15.47 -30.85 -17.07
C SER A 35 14.87 -30.44 -15.72
N PRO A 36 15.24 -31.11 -14.62
CA PRO A 36 14.70 -30.81 -13.30
C PRO A 36 15.16 -29.42 -12.81
N ILE A 37 14.41 -28.84 -11.88
CA ILE A 37 14.90 -27.74 -11.05
C ILE A 37 15.73 -28.35 -9.92
N LEU A 38 16.90 -27.79 -9.64
CA LEU A 38 17.66 -28.18 -8.44
C LEU A 38 17.13 -27.40 -7.24
N LEU A 39 16.90 -28.07 -6.12
CA LEU A 39 16.61 -27.46 -4.83
C LEU A 39 17.84 -27.58 -3.94
N LEU A 40 18.41 -26.44 -3.55
CA LEU A 40 19.47 -26.40 -2.53
C LEU A 40 18.84 -26.19 -1.16
N LYS A 41 19.04 -27.14 -0.26
CA LYS A 41 18.38 -27.20 1.05
C LYS A 41 19.37 -27.36 2.19
N GLY A 42 19.14 -26.66 3.30
CA GLY A 42 19.98 -26.69 4.51
C GLY A 42 20.86 -25.45 4.67
N ASP A 43 21.69 -25.45 5.70
CA ASP A 43 22.51 -24.30 6.08
C ASP A 43 23.91 -24.40 5.48
N PHE A 44 24.45 -23.29 4.99
CA PHE A 44 25.80 -23.22 4.46
C PHE A 44 26.83 -23.41 5.58
N THR A 45 27.70 -24.38 5.46
CA THR A 45 28.79 -24.66 6.41
C THR A 45 30.15 -24.60 5.72
N GLN A 46 31.23 -24.44 6.48
CA GLN A 46 32.59 -24.46 5.91
C GLN A 46 32.97 -25.80 5.29
N ALA A 47 32.28 -26.89 5.64
CA ALA A 47 32.54 -28.23 5.15
C ALA A 47 31.86 -28.54 3.81
N ASP A 48 30.93 -27.68 3.36
CA ASP A 48 30.22 -27.90 2.10
C ASP A 48 31.15 -27.77 0.89
N ASN A 49 30.76 -28.42 -0.21
CA ASN A 49 31.54 -28.42 -1.44
C ASN A 49 30.70 -28.00 -2.66
N PRO A 50 30.85 -26.76 -3.15
CA PRO A 50 30.15 -26.27 -4.33
C PRO A 50 30.36 -27.10 -5.61
N ASP A 51 31.46 -27.87 -5.73
CA ASP A 51 31.69 -28.74 -6.90
C ASP A 51 30.64 -29.85 -7.03
N LEU A 52 29.94 -30.19 -5.94
CA LEU A 52 28.82 -31.13 -6.01
C LEU A 52 27.67 -30.57 -6.85
N LEU A 53 27.44 -29.25 -6.82
CA LEU A 53 26.46 -28.61 -7.69
C LEU A 53 26.84 -28.74 -9.16
N ALA A 54 28.12 -28.55 -9.51
CA ALA A 54 28.58 -28.71 -10.89
C ALA A 54 28.38 -30.13 -11.41
N LYS A 55 28.69 -31.15 -10.59
CA LYS A 55 28.44 -32.56 -10.92
C LYS A 55 26.96 -32.85 -11.11
N GLU A 56 26.13 -32.27 -10.26
CA GLU A 56 24.69 -32.46 -10.28
C GLU A 56 24.05 -31.81 -11.51
N VAL A 57 24.47 -30.61 -11.89
CA VAL A 57 24.07 -29.94 -13.14
C VAL A 57 24.52 -30.72 -14.36
N ALA A 58 25.76 -31.23 -14.37
CA ALA A 58 26.28 -32.04 -15.48
C ALA A 58 25.51 -33.35 -15.66
N THR A 59 25.03 -33.96 -14.56
CA THR A 59 24.31 -35.24 -14.58
C THR A 59 22.83 -35.06 -14.89
N SER A 60 22.18 -34.03 -14.35
CA SER A 60 20.74 -33.79 -14.50
C SER A 60 20.38 -32.93 -15.71
N GLY A 61 21.33 -32.15 -16.23
CA GLY A 61 21.08 -31.15 -17.26
C GLY A 61 20.30 -29.93 -16.76
N ALA A 62 20.12 -29.76 -15.45
CA ALA A 62 19.36 -28.65 -14.87
C ALA A 62 19.88 -27.28 -15.34
N ARG A 63 18.95 -26.32 -15.43
CA ARG A 63 19.22 -24.92 -15.80
C ARG A 63 18.70 -23.92 -14.77
N VAL A 64 17.90 -24.39 -13.82
CA VAL A 64 17.25 -23.57 -12.80
C VAL A 64 17.54 -24.17 -11.44
N ILE A 65 17.83 -23.32 -10.46
CA ILE A 65 18.02 -23.68 -9.06
C ILE A 65 17.13 -22.80 -8.16
N THR A 66 16.54 -23.40 -7.14
CA THR A 66 15.77 -22.75 -6.08
C THR A 66 16.34 -23.12 -4.72
N PHE A 67 16.00 -22.37 -3.67
CA PHE A 67 16.59 -22.53 -2.35
C PHE A 67 15.53 -22.77 -1.27
N ASN A 68 15.89 -23.58 -0.28
CA ASN A 68 15.22 -23.71 1.01
C ASN A 68 16.28 -23.70 2.12
N SER A 69 16.77 -22.51 2.45
CA SER A 69 17.93 -22.30 3.32
C SER A 69 17.76 -21.05 4.18
N ASP A 70 18.02 -21.18 5.49
CA ASP A 70 18.06 -20.05 6.43
C ASP A 70 19.38 -19.26 6.35
N GLY A 71 20.34 -19.74 5.55
CA GLY A 71 21.63 -19.11 5.34
C GLY A 71 22.75 -19.89 6.01
N GLY A 72 23.60 -19.23 6.79
CA GLY A 72 24.79 -19.83 7.40
C GLY A 72 26.08 -19.12 7.02
N ASN A 73 27.11 -19.88 6.65
CA ASN A 73 28.44 -19.36 6.34
C ASN A 73 28.44 -18.51 5.06
N VAL A 74 28.66 -17.20 5.23
CA VAL A 74 28.70 -16.19 4.17
C VAL A 74 29.69 -16.53 3.06
N VAL A 75 30.91 -16.96 3.41
CA VAL A 75 31.96 -17.26 2.43
C VAL A 75 31.56 -18.45 1.57
N MET A 76 31.00 -19.49 2.20
CA MET A 76 30.52 -20.66 1.47
C MET A 76 29.31 -20.34 0.58
N ALA A 77 28.37 -19.54 1.05
CA ALA A 77 27.23 -19.12 0.23
C ALA A 77 27.66 -18.30 -1.01
N MET A 78 28.64 -17.40 -0.87
CA MET A 78 29.25 -16.71 -2.01
C MET A 78 29.96 -17.69 -2.96
N ALA A 79 30.61 -18.73 -2.44
CA ALA A 79 31.24 -19.76 -3.27
C ALA A 79 30.21 -20.54 -4.10
N TYR A 80 29.07 -20.92 -3.50
CA TYR A 80 27.93 -21.48 -4.24
C TYR A 80 27.38 -20.51 -5.27
N GLY A 81 27.24 -19.23 -4.94
CA GLY A 81 26.79 -18.21 -5.88
C GLY A 81 27.72 -18.02 -7.08
N ARG A 82 29.05 -18.05 -6.89
CA ARG A 82 30.01 -18.07 -8.00
C ARG A 82 29.91 -19.34 -8.84
N MET A 83 29.66 -20.50 -8.22
CA MET A 83 29.42 -21.75 -8.94
C MET A 83 28.12 -21.71 -9.77
N ILE A 84 27.04 -21.16 -9.22
CA ILE A 84 25.77 -20.94 -9.94
C ILE A 84 26.01 -20.05 -11.17
N ARG A 85 26.76 -18.95 -11.00
CA ARG A 85 27.13 -18.03 -12.08
C ARG A 85 27.96 -18.71 -13.16
N SER A 86 28.99 -19.48 -12.78
CA SER A 86 29.91 -20.12 -13.73
C SER A 86 29.22 -21.21 -14.57
N LEU A 87 28.22 -21.88 -13.99
CA LEU A 87 27.37 -22.87 -14.66
C LEU A 87 26.25 -22.24 -15.50
N GLY A 88 26.04 -20.92 -15.41
CA GLY A 88 25.01 -20.20 -16.16
C GLY A 88 23.58 -20.53 -15.70
N LEU A 89 23.39 -20.98 -14.47
CA LEU A 89 22.06 -21.34 -13.95
C LEU A 89 21.21 -20.10 -13.70
N SER A 90 19.90 -20.24 -13.88
CA SER A 90 18.91 -19.25 -13.42
C SER A 90 18.51 -19.55 -11.98
N THR A 91 18.35 -18.52 -11.17
CA THR A 91 17.82 -18.66 -9.81
C THR A 91 16.37 -18.26 -9.77
N LEU A 92 15.55 -19.10 -9.13
CA LEU A 92 14.13 -18.87 -8.91
C LEU A 92 13.85 -19.00 -7.42
N GLN A 93 13.17 -18.04 -6.82
CA GLN A 93 12.73 -18.12 -5.44
C GLN A 93 11.24 -17.84 -5.30
N LEU A 94 10.51 -18.81 -4.74
CA LEU A 94 9.09 -18.65 -4.38
C LEU A 94 8.97 -18.27 -2.91
N ARG A 95 7.94 -17.52 -2.55
CA ARG A 95 7.68 -17.13 -1.14
C ARG A 95 7.39 -18.34 -0.26
N SER A 96 6.93 -19.45 -0.85
CA SER A 96 6.69 -20.72 -0.15
C SER A 96 7.97 -21.50 0.20
N SER A 97 9.15 -20.99 -0.15
CA SER A 97 10.44 -21.61 0.16
C SER A 97 11.40 -20.57 0.72
N GLN A 98 12.25 -20.99 1.66
CA GLN A 98 13.06 -20.07 2.44
C GLN A 98 14.37 -19.72 1.73
N CYS A 99 14.72 -18.43 1.68
CA CYS A 99 16.07 -17.99 1.34
C CYS A 99 16.44 -16.74 2.14
N ALA A 100 17.05 -16.96 3.30
CA ALA A 100 17.41 -15.89 4.22
C ALA A 100 18.93 -15.77 4.43
N SER A 101 19.35 -14.61 4.92
CA SER A 101 20.74 -14.33 5.29
C SER A 101 21.73 -14.65 4.16
N ALA A 102 22.73 -15.51 4.42
CA ALA A 102 23.72 -15.92 3.45
C ALA A 102 23.12 -16.57 2.19
N CYS A 103 21.92 -17.18 2.25
CA CYS A 103 21.26 -17.72 1.07
C CYS A 103 21.04 -16.66 -0.02
N ALA A 104 20.72 -15.42 0.36
CA ALA A 104 20.54 -14.33 -0.60
C ALA A 104 21.80 -14.11 -1.45
N LEU A 105 22.99 -14.33 -0.88
CA LEU A 105 24.26 -14.23 -1.61
C LEU A 105 24.41 -15.37 -2.62
N ALA A 106 24.00 -16.59 -2.30
CA ALA A 106 23.98 -17.68 -3.27
C ALA A 106 22.96 -17.42 -4.40
N PHE A 107 21.76 -16.94 -4.05
CA PHE A 107 20.69 -16.60 -4.99
C PHE A 107 21.11 -15.57 -6.04
N VAL A 108 21.83 -14.50 -5.65
CA VAL A 108 22.26 -13.48 -6.62
C VAL A 108 23.32 -13.97 -7.61
N GLY A 109 23.84 -15.18 -7.42
CA GLY A 109 24.70 -15.89 -8.37
C GLY A 109 24.04 -16.20 -9.71
N GLY A 110 22.70 -16.23 -9.79
CA GLY A 110 21.97 -16.61 -11.01
C GLY A 110 22.24 -15.74 -12.24
N ALA A 111 22.41 -16.37 -13.40
CA ALA A 111 22.49 -15.73 -14.71
C ALA A 111 21.27 -14.84 -14.99
N THR A 112 20.10 -15.42 -14.73
CA THR A 112 18.78 -14.79 -14.67
C THR A 112 18.21 -15.05 -13.27
N ARG A 113 17.57 -14.06 -12.65
CA ARG A 113 17.17 -14.10 -11.24
C ARG A 113 15.74 -13.64 -11.08
N GLN A 114 14.89 -14.52 -10.58
CA GLN A 114 13.46 -14.27 -10.41
C GLN A 114 13.06 -14.65 -8.99
N ALA A 115 12.33 -13.76 -8.32
CA ALA A 115 11.88 -13.99 -6.96
C ALA A 115 10.51 -13.36 -6.74
N GLU A 116 9.64 -14.04 -6.00
CA GLU A 116 8.39 -13.44 -5.54
C GLU A 116 8.67 -12.34 -4.51
N PRO A 117 7.83 -11.29 -4.43
CA PRO A 117 7.99 -10.25 -3.42
C PRO A 117 8.08 -10.88 -2.03
N GLY A 118 9.06 -10.48 -1.21
CA GLY A 118 9.25 -11.00 0.15
C GLY A 118 9.91 -12.38 0.23
N ALA A 119 10.37 -12.99 -0.87
CA ALA A 119 10.97 -14.32 -0.85
C ALA A 119 12.48 -14.33 -0.51
N ILE A 120 13.13 -13.17 -0.45
CA ILE A 120 14.57 -13.01 -0.15
C ILE A 120 14.74 -12.21 1.13
N GLY A 121 15.36 -12.81 2.14
CA GLY A 121 15.66 -12.17 3.43
C GLY A 121 17.13 -11.76 3.57
N VAL A 122 17.39 -10.56 4.09
CA VAL A 122 18.74 -10.04 4.39
C VAL A 122 18.83 -9.49 5.81
N HIS A 123 20.00 -9.65 6.43
CA HIS A 123 20.33 -9.07 7.73
C HIS A 123 21.84 -9.02 7.96
N GLN A 124 22.32 -8.39 9.04
CA GLN A 124 23.76 -8.32 9.30
C GLN A 124 24.29 -9.71 9.68
N SER A 125 25.46 -10.06 9.16
CA SER A 125 26.14 -11.29 9.55
C SER A 125 26.78 -11.12 10.93
N SER A 126 26.36 -11.90 11.91
CA SER A 126 27.03 -11.97 13.22
C SER A 126 28.19 -12.96 13.19
N PHE A 127 29.27 -12.63 13.89
CA PHE A 127 30.29 -13.63 14.24
C PHE A 127 29.75 -14.52 15.36
N SER A 128 30.00 -15.82 15.29
CA SER A 128 29.59 -16.75 16.35
C SER A 128 30.27 -16.36 17.67
N PRO A 129 29.54 -16.33 18.80
CA PRO A 129 30.08 -15.90 20.10
C PRO A 129 31.18 -16.81 20.67
N ASP A 130 31.42 -17.99 20.06
CA ASP A 130 32.37 -18.99 20.56
C ASP A 130 33.83 -18.81 20.09
N THR A 131 34.10 -17.84 19.21
CA THR A 131 35.48 -17.48 18.86
C THR A 131 35.88 -16.20 19.58
N GLU A 132 36.65 -16.33 20.66
CA GLU A 132 37.37 -15.21 21.30
C GLU A 132 38.43 -14.66 20.32
N ILE A 133 37.97 -13.85 19.37
CA ILE A 133 38.86 -13.12 18.47
C ILE A 133 39.22 -11.80 19.16
N GLU A 134 40.52 -11.56 19.38
CA GLU A 134 41.00 -10.27 19.91
C GLU A 134 40.36 -9.10 19.13
N GLY A 135 39.89 -8.07 19.84
CA GLY A 135 39.04 -7.02 19.25
C GLY A 135 39.63 -6.31 18.02
N ARG A 136 40.97 -6.19 17.91
CA ARG A 136 41.62 -5.65 16.69
C ARG A 136 41.54 -6.60 15.51
N THR A 137 41.71 -7.89 15.76
CA THR A 137 41.61 -8.97 14.75
C THR A 137 40.17 -9.17 14.32
N ALA A 138 39.20 -8.99 15.23
CA ALA A 138 37.76 -9.06 14.93
C ALA A 138 37.32 -7.92 14.01
N VAL A 139 37.73 -6.67 14.29
CA VAL A 139 37.43 -5.52 13.42
C VAL A 139 38.06 -5.70 12.03
N ALA A 140 39.32 -6.14 11.96
CA ALA A 140 39.98 -6.41 10.68
C ALA A 140 39.26 -7.51 9.88
N ALA A 141 38.78 -8.57 10.54
CA ALA A 141 38.01 -9.63 9.91
C ALA A 141 36.64 -9.16 9.40
N VAL A 142 35.93 -8.32 10.16
CA VAL A 142 34.66 -7.69 9.74
C VAL A 142 34.88 -6.82 8.50
N GLN A 143 35.92 -5.98 8.51
CA GLN A 143 36.26 -5.10 7.39
C GLN A 143 36.61 -5.92 6.13
N ALA A 144 37.42 -6.97 6.29
CA ALA A 144 37.78 -7.87 5.19
C ALA A 144 36.56 -8.62 4.64
N LEU A 145 35.66 -9.10 5.50
CA LEU A 145 34.44 -9.80 5.08
C LEU A 145 33.46 -8.85 4.39
N THR A 146 33.26 -7.64 4.93
CA THR A 146 32.43 -6.60 4.31
C THR A 146 32.94 -6.26 2.91
N ALA A 147 34.25 -6.06 2.76
CA ALA A 147 34.86 -5.79 1.46
C ALA A 147 34.68 -6.95 0.48
N GLN A 148 34.78 -8.20 0.94
CA GLN A 148 34.53 -9.40 0.12
C GLN A 148 33.07 -9.46 -0.35
N ILE A 149 32.10 -9.17 0.52
CA ILE A 149 30.69 -9.15 0.14
C ILE A 149 30.42 -8.02 -0.85
N MET A 150 30.94 -6.80 -0.64
CA MET A 150 30.79 -5.70 -1.60
C MET A 150 31.34 -6.07 -2.98
N THR A 151 32.54 -6.68 -3.00
CA THR A 151 33.17 -7.14 -4.24
C THR A 151 32.31 -8.19 -4.93
N TYR A 152 31.81 -9.16 -4.17
CA TYR A 152 30.93 -10.21 -4.68
C TYR A 152 29.61 -9.65 -5.24
N LEU A 153 28.95 -8.71 -4.56
CA LEU A 153 27.73 -8.08 -5.07
C LEU A 153 27.98 -7.37 -6.41
N LEU A 154 29.09 -6.65 -6.53
CA LEU A 154 29.50 -6.03 -7.80
C LEU A 154 29.77 -7.06 -8.89
N GLU A 155 30.48 -8.16 -8.59
CA GLU A 155 30.69 -9.27 -9.53
C GLU A 155 29.39 -9.90 -10.03
N MET A 156 28.34 -9.86 -9.21
CA MET A 156 27.01 -10.39 -9.52
C MET A 156 26.06 -9.36 -10.13
N ASP A 157 26.51 -8.14 -10.47
CA ASP A 157 25.63 -7.05 -10.93
C ASP A 157 24.51 -6.71 -9.93
N VAL A 158 24.84 -6.60 -8.64
CA VAL A 158 23.95 -6.19 -7.56
C VAL A 158 24.48 -4.89 -6.94
N ASP A 159 23.60 -3.92 -6.70
CA ASP A 159 23.98 -2.65 -6.07
C ASP A 159 24.48 -2.90 -4.64
N PRO A 160 25.71 -2.48 -4.27
CA PRO A 160 26.24 -2.62 -2.92
C PRO A 160 25.40 -1.98 -1.81
N LYS A 161 24.46 -1.09 -2.15
CA LYS A 161 23.45 -0.60 -1.20
C LYS A 161 22.62 -1.74 -0.58
N LEU A 162 22.53 -2.90 -1.22
CA LEU A 162 21.94 -4.09 -0.60
C LEU A 162 22.71 -4.51 0.65
N LEU A 163 24.05 -4.45 0.64
CA LEU A 163 24.85 -4.74 1.82
C LEU A 163 24.63 -3.69 2.90
N GLN A 164 24.49 -2.42 2.53
CA GLN A 164 24.16 -1.37 3.49
C GLN A 164 22.81 -1.64 4.18
N LEU A 165 21.79 -2.06 3.42
CA LEU A 165 20.50 -2.48 3.96
C LEU A 165 20.64 -3.72 4.85
N SER A 166 21.43 -4.70 4.45
CA SER A 166 21.69 -5.91 5.25
C SER A 166 22.31 -5.53 6.60
N LEU A 167 23.35 -4.67 6.59
CA LEU A 167 24.06 -4.24 7.80
C LEU A 167 23.24 -3.33 8.72
N SER A 168 22.14 -2.73 8.25
CA SER A 168 21.25 -1.93 9.10
C SER A 168 20.20 -2.78 9.86
N VAL A 169 20.12 -4.07 9.55
CA VAL A 169 19.17 -5.02 10.17
C VAL A 169 19.94 -5.88 11.17
N PRO A 170 19.53 -5.89 12.46
CA PRO A 170 20.17 -6.70 13.51
C PRO A 170 20.29 -8.19 13.17
N SER A 171 21.21 -8.90 13.82
CA SER A 171 21.49 -10.31 13.48
C SER A 171 20.37 -11.25 13.94
N ASP A 172 19.56 -10.80 14.89
CA ASP A 172 18.36 -11.45 15.44
C ASP A 172 17.06 -11.00 14.75
N ASP A 173 17.16 -10.15 13.72
CA ASP A 173 16.03 -9.71 12.90
C ASP A 173 16.28 -10.05 11.42
N MET A 174 15.25 -9.95 10.58
CA MET A 174 15.33 -10.28 9.16
C MET A 174 14.50 -9.30 8.33
N ARG A 175 15.11 -8.72 7.29
CA ARG A 175 14.41 -7.86 6.33
C ARG A 175 14.18 -8.61 5.03
N TYR A 176 12.92 -8.91 4.72
CA TYR A 176 12.53 -9.49 3.43
C TYR A 176 12.29 -8.42 2.38
N LEU A 177 12.87 -8.56 1.20
CA LEU A 177 12.88 -7.53 0.16
C LEU A 177 11.55 -7.46 -0.60
N THR A 178 11.05 -6.25 -0.87
CA THR A 178 9.91 -6.01 -1.77
C THR A 178 10.31 -6.20 -3.23
N ALA A 179 9.32 -6.29 -4.13
CA ALA A 179 9.56 -6.37 -5.58
C ALA A 179 10.43 -5.20 -6.08
N SER A 180 10.08 -3.98 -5.66
CA SER A 180 10.77 -2.76 -6.06
C SER A 180 12.21 -2.72 -5.53
N GLU A 181 12.44 -3.14 -4.29
CA GLU A 181 13.80 -3.24 -3.74
C GLU A 181 14.65 -4.27 -4.47
N MET A 182 14.08 -5.43 -4.78
CA MET A 182 14.79 -6.46 -5.53
C MET A 182 15.15 -5.97 -6.94
N GLN A 183 14.29 -5.19 -7.58
CA GLN A 183 14.60 -4.57 -8.86
C GLN A 183 15.66 -3.46 -8.73
N ASN A 184 15.49 -2.55 -7.76
CA ASN A 184 16.37 -1.40 -7.55
C ASN A 184 17.79 -1.80 -7.18
N PHE A 185 17.95 -2.82 -6.34
CA PHE A 185 19.25 -3.35 -5.98
C PHE A 185 19.79 -4.36 -6.99
N GLY A 186 19.03 -4.72 -8.02
CA GLY A 186 19.43 -5.71 -9.02
C GLY A 186 19.42 -7.15 -8.50
N VAL A 187 18.75 -7.46 -7.38
CA VAL A 187 18.56 -8.82 -6.86
C VAL A 187 17.80 -9.69 -7.87
N THR A 188 16.78 -9.15 -8.52
CA THR A 188 16.10 -9.78 -9.67
C THR A 188 16.61 -9.19 -10.98
N LYS A 189 16.83 -10.04 -12.01
CA LYS A 189 17.40 -9.64 -13.31
C LYS A 189 16.98 -10.60 -14.43
N GLY A 190 16.51 -10.04 -15.55
CA GLY A 190 16.11 -10.78 -16.76
C GLY A 190 14.71 -11.43 -16.65
N THR A 191 14.30 -12.15 -17.70
CA THR A 191 13.02 -12.89 -17.72
C THR A 191 13.24 -14.39 -17.91
N LEU A 192 12.39 -15.25 -17.32
CA LEU A 192 12.51 -16.71 -17.49
C LEU A 192 12.36 -17.17 -18.95
N SER A 193 11.70 -16.36 -19.79
CA SER A 193 11.57 -16.59 -21.23
C SER A 193 12.92 -16.57 -21.95
N GLU A 194 13.90 -15.79 -21.48
CA GLU A 194 15.26 -15.73 -22.02
C GLU A 194 16.08 -17.01 -21.75
N VAL A 195 15.62 -17.85 -20.81
CA VAL A 195 16.26 -19.15 -20.48
C VAL A 195 15.97 -20.19 -21.56
N SER A 196 14.85 -20.08 -22.28
CA SER A 196 14.51 -20.95 -23.41
C SER A 196 15.29 -20.61 -24.68
N GLU A 197 15.75 -19.37 -24.84
CA GLU A 197 16.43 -18.91 -26.06
C GLU A 197 17.96 -19.13 -26.03
N ARG A 198 18.55 -19.35 -24.86
CA ARG A 198 20.00 -19.61 -24.70
C ARG A 198 20.41 -21.08 -24.74
N ALA A 199 19.50 -21.99 -25.10
CA ALA A 199 19.88 -23.38 -25.36
C ALA A 199 20.68 -23.46 -26.68
N PRO A 200 21.91 -24.02 -26.69
CA PRO A 200 22.52 -24.41 -27.95
C PRO A 200 21.62 -25.47 -28.60
N THR A 201 21.17 -25.19 -29.82
CA THR A 201 20.40 -26.08 -30.67
C THR A 201 21.16 -27.39 -30.87
N VAL A 202 20.74 -28.45 -30.19
CA VAL A 202 21.03 -29.82 -30.60
C VAL A 202 19.73 -30.43 -31.07
N ALA A 203 19.59 -30.48 -32.39
CA ALA A 203 18.49 -31.13 -33.08
C ALA A 203 18.50 -32.64 -32.77
N GLY A 204 17.38 -33.15 -32.26
CA GLY A 204 17.10 -34.58 -32.13
C GLY A 204 15.59 -34.80 -32.31
N PRO A 205 15.17 -35.84 -33.05
CA PRO A 205 13.84 -35.89 -33.66
C PRO A 205 12.75 -36.21 -32.64
N SER A 206 11.61 -35.56 -32.85
CA SER A 206 10.33 -35.82 -32.22
C SER A 206 9.91 -37.28 -32.35
N LYS A 207 9.50 -37.88 -31.22
CA LYS A 207 8.61 -39.04 -31.20
C LYS A 207 7.31 -38.65 -30.52
N GLU A 208 6.23 -38.65 -31.29
CA GLU A 208 4.87 -38.83 -30.82
C GLU A 208 4.78 -40.10 -29.95
N VAL A 209 4.02 -40.05 -28.84
CA VAL A 209 2.69 -40.68 -28.73
C VAL A 209 2.22 -40.70 -27.25
N ALA A 210 0.98 -40.22 -27.09
CA ALA A 210 -0.07 -40.55 -26.11
C ALA A 210 0.03 -40.16 -24.62
N ALA A 211 -0.89 -39.24 -24.28
CA ALA A 211 -1.77 -39.16 -23.11
C ALA A 211 -1.14 -39.19 -21.70
N SER A 212 -1.04 -38.00 -21.09
CA SER A 212 -0.88 -37.82 -19.64
C SER A 212 -2.15 -38.25 -18.87
N PRO A 213 -2.00 -38.80 -17.65
CA PRO A 213 -3.05 -38.81 -16.65
C PRO A 213 -3.19 -37.43 -15.99
N GLU A 214 -4.43 -37.03 -15.70
CA GLU A 214 -4.81 -35.74 -15.09
C GLU A 214 -4.09 -35.44 -13.77
N LYS A 215 -3.55 -34.21 -13.66
CA LYS A 215 -3.08 -33.59 -12.42
C LYS A 215 -4.26 -32.89 -11.74
N THR A 216 -4.57 -33.30 -10.52
CA THR A 216 -5.66 -32.73 -9.72
C THR A 216 -5.31 -31.32 -9.24
N GLU A 217 -6.10 -30.33 -9.66
CA GLU A 217 -6.09 -28.93 -9.21
C GLU A 217 -6.42 -28.82 -7.71
N PRO A 218 -5.84 -27.87 -6.95
CA PRO A 218 -6.25 -27.62 -5.56
C PRO A 218 -7.75 -27.30 -5.51
N PRO A 219 -8.48 -27.77 -4.49
CA PRO A 219 -9.93 -27.66 -4.44
C PRO A 219 -10.36 -26.18 -4.45
N SER A 220 -11.34 -25.86 -5.30
CA SER A 220 -11.94 -24.53 -5.34
C SER A 220 -12.48 -24.13 -3.96
N PRO A 221 -12.41 -22.84 -3.58
CA PRO A 221 -12.87 -22.39 -2.27
C PRO A 221 -14.35 -22.72 -2.06
N THR A 222 -14.70 -23.12 -0.84
CA THR A 222 -16.09 -23.44 -0.48
C THR A 222 -16.97 -22.19 -0.56
N VAL A 223 -18.29 -22.38 -0.63
CA VAL A 223 -19.24 -21.25 -0.67
C VAL A 223 -19.09 -20.38 0.57
N GLU A 224 -18.88 -20.99 1.73
CA GLU A 224 -18.64 -20.31 3.00
C GLU A 224 -17.36 -19.46 2.95
N GLN A 225 -16.26 -20.02 2.41
CA GLN A 225 -15.00 -19.27 2.25
C GLN A 225 -15.18 -18.05 1.34
N ARG A 226 -15.95 -18.17 0.25
CA ARG A 226 -16.28 -17.03 -0.62
C ARG A 226 -17.14 -16.00 0.09
N ALA A 227 -18.10 -16.41 0.92
CA ALA A 227 -18.95 -15.50 1.68
C ALA A 227 -18.14 -14.73 2.74
N ILE A 228 -17.17 -15.38 3.40
CA ILE A 228 -16.23 -14.73 4.32
C ILE A 228 -15.37 -13.71 3.58
N ALA A 229 -14.79 -14.11 2.44
CA ALA A 229 -13.97 -13.23 1.61
C ALA A 229 -14.78 -12.00 1.14
N PHE A 230 -16.03 -12.19 0.72
CA PHE A 230 -16.91 -11.09 0.31
C PHE A 230 -17.11 -10.05 1.42
N VAL A 231 -17.37 -10.48 2.66
CA VAL A 231 -17.57 -9.56 3.79
C VAL A 231 -16.27 -8.85 4.16
N LYS A 232 -15.13 -9.53 4.08
CA LYS A 232 -13.81 -8.89 4.24
C LYS A 232 -13.61 -7.80 3.18
N ASP A 233 -13.79 -8.13 1.91
CA ASP A 233 -13.64 -7.20 0.78
C ASP A 233 -14.63 -6.03 0.86
N TYR A 234 -15.84 -6.28 1.35
CA TYR A 234 -16.83 -5.24 1.63
C TYR A 234 -16.31 -4.22 2.65
N HIS A 235 -15.77 -4.65 3.79
CA HIS A 235 -15.25 -3.75 4.81
C HIS A 235 -13.93 -3.08 4.39
N ASP A 236 -13.09 -3.79 3.62
CA ASP A 236 -11.88 -3.23 3.03
C ASP A 236 -12.23 -2.11 2.03
N ALA A 237 -13.17 -2.37 1.11
CA ALA A 237 -13.66 -1.37 0.16
C ALA A 237 -14.35 -0.21 0.87
N TRP A 238 -15.14 -0.48 1.92
CA TRP A 238 -15.76 0.58 2.72
C TRP A 238 -14.73 1.47 3.41
N SER A 239 -13.55 0.95 3.73
CA SER A 239 -12.46 1.72 4.35
C SER A 239 -11.68 2.60 3.36
N ARG A 240 -11.91 2.46 2.05
CA ARG A 240 -11.27 3.29 1.01
C ARG A 240 -11.96 4.65 0.88
N GLY A 241 -11.35 5.53 0.08
CA GLY A 241 -11.93 6.84 -0.26
C GLY A 241 -13.34 6.74 -0.85
N ASN A 242 -14.13 7.81 -0.72
CA ASN A 242 -15.56 7.81 -1.05
C ASN A 242 -15.88 7.32 -2.48
N LYS A 243 -15.08 7.71 -3.48
CA LYS A 243 -15.29 7.31 -4.88
C LYS A 243 -15.20 5.79 -5.04
N GLU A 244 -14.13 5.18 -4.54
CA GLU A 244 -13.90 3.74 -4.64
C GLU A 244 -14.88 2.94 -3.82
N ALA A 245 -15.11 3.37 -2.56
CA ALA A 245 -16.06 2.73 -1.66
C ALA A 245 -17.47 2.70 -2.27
N LEU A 246 -17.98 3.85 -2.75
CA LEU A 246 -19.32 3.92 -3.33
C LEU A 246 -19.43 3.15 -4.65
N ALA A 247 -18.37 3.10 -5.47
CA ALA A 247 -18.34 2.30 -6.69
C ALA A 247 -18.41 0.79 -6.40
N TYR A 248 -17.77 0.33 -5.32
CA TYR A 248 -17.90 -1.05 -4.84
C TYR A 248 -19.32 -1.32 -4.32
N MET A 249 -19.83 -0.44 -3.46
CA MET A 249 -21.15 -0.60 -2.85
C MET A 249 -22.28 -0.65 -3.90
N GLU A 250 -22.21 0.14 -4.97
CA GLU A 250 -23.21 0.11 -6.05
C GLU A 250 -23.34 -1.29 -6.70
N LYS A 251 -22.25 -2.05 -6.76
CA LYS A 251 -22.23 -3.42 -7.30
C LYS A 251 -22.57 -4.47 -6.25
N ALA A 252 -22.32 -4.20 -4.98
CA ALA A 252 -22.48 -5.14 -3.89
C ALA A 252 -23.95 -5.40 -3.50
N TYR A 253 -24.90 -4.50 -3.83
CA TYR A 253 -26.30 -4.62 -3.42
C TYR A 253 -27.22 -5.11 -4.55
N ALA A 254 -28.18 -5.97 -4.19
CA ALA A 254 -29.29 -6.34 -5.06
C ALA A 254 -30.20 -5.13 -5.33
N GLY A 255 -31.10 -5.25 -6.31
CA GLY A 255 -32.04 -4.17 -6.67
C GLY A 255 -32.96 -3.74 -5.52
N THR A 256 -33.36 -4.68 -4.67
CA THR A 256 -34.08 -4.46 -3.41
C THR A 256 -33.39 -5.24 -2.31
N VAL A 257 -33.19 -4.61 -1.17
CA VAL A 257 -32.42 -5.11 -0.04
C VAL A 257 -33.25 -4.96 1.24
N GLU A 258 -33.30 -5.96 2.09
CA GLU A 258 -33.77 -5.81 3.46
C GLU A 258 -32.71 -5.06 4.28
N PHE A 259 -32.81 -3.73 4.31
CA PHE A 259 -31.85 -2.86 4.97
C PHE A 259 -32.38 -2.44 6.33
N TYR A 260 -31.75 -2.94 7.41
CA TYR A 260 -32.17 -2.73 8.80
C TYR A 260 -33.66 -3.05 9.04
N GLY A 261 -34.10 -4.20 8.53
CA GLY A 261 -35.48 -4.71 8.68
C GLY A 261 -36.52 -4.05 7.78
N LYS A 262 -36.10 -3.24 6.80
CA LYS A 262 -36.99 -2.58 5.83
C LYS A 262 -36.59 -2.90 4.39
N ALA A 263 -37.54 -3.35 3.58
CA ALA A 263 -37.35 -3.49 2.14
C ALA A 263 -37.05 -2.12 1.52
N THR A 264 -35.83 -1.96 1.00
CA THR A 264 -35.25 -0.69 0.55
C THR A 264 -34.65 -0.87 -0.84
N SER A 265 -34.86 0.07 -1.75
CA SER A 265 -34.26 0.00 -3.09
C SER A 265 -32.76 0.26 -3.04
N ARG A 266 -31.99 -0.30 -3.99
CA ARG A 266 -30.54 -0.05 -4.09
C ARG A 266 -30.20 1.43 -4.07
N ALA A 267 -30.93 2.24 -4.83
CA ALA A 267 -30.74 3.69 -4.86
C ALA A 267 -30.83 4.33 -3.47
N ALA A 268 -31.85 3.96 -2.69
CA ALA A 268 -32.04 4.50 -1.33
C ALA A 268 -30.98 3.98 -0.33
N VAL A 269 -30.49 2.75 -0.49
CA VAL A 269 -29.33 2.25 0.28
C VAL A 269 -28.09 3.07 -0.05
N MET A 270 -27.84 3.33 -1.34
CA MET A 270 -26.69 4.09 -1.82
C MET A 270 -26.73 5.56 -1.41
N ASP A 271 -27.92 6.16 -1.32
CA ASP A 271 -28.07 7.51 -0.78
C ASP A 271 -27.68 7.59 0.70
N GLN A 272 -28.10 6.62 1.52
CA GLN A 272 -27.70 6.54 2.93
C GLN A 272 -26.19 6.29 3.10
N LYS A 273 -25.61 5.40 2.28
CA LYS A 273 -24.15 5.17 2.28
C LYS A 273 -23.40 6.43 1.88
N ARG A 274 -23.87 7.16 0.86
CA ARG A 274 -23.26 8.43 0.42
C ARG A 274 -23.32 9.48 1.52
N GLU A 275 -24.46 9.66 2.18
CA GLU A 275 -24.59 10.58 3.30
C GLU A 275 -23.62 10.23 4.44
N PHE A 276 -23.53 8.94 4.79
CA PHE A 276 -22.58 8.48 5.80
C PHE A 276 -21.13 8.78 5.39
N ALA A 277 -20.74 8.43 4.17
CA ALA A 277 -19.37 8.61 3.65
C ALA A 277 -19.00 10.09 3.50
N SER A 278 -19.96 10.97 3.17
CA SER A 278 -19.75 12.42 3.18
C SER A 278 -19.59 12.96 4.59
N ARG A 279 -20.27 12.37 5.58
CA ARG A 279 -20.10 12.76 6.99
C ARG A 279 -18.80 12.25 7.59
N TRP A 280 -18.35 11.06 7.17
CA TRP A 280 -17.17 10.32 7.65
C TRP A 280 -16.28 9.88 6.47
N PRO A 281 -15.60 10.84 5.82
CA PRO A 281 -14.81 10.59 4.61
C PRO A 281 -13.55 9.75 4.87
N VAL A 282 -12.91 9.93 6.03
CA VAL A 282 -11.78 9.11 6.49
C VAL A 282 -12.34 8.05 7.42
N ARG A 283 -12.20 6.77 7.04
CA ARG A 283 -12.77 5.66 7.81
C ARG A 283 -11.97 4.38 7.63
N ALA A 284 -11.89 3.60 8.68
CA ALA A 284 -11.27 2.28 8.68
C ALA A 284 -12.17 1.32 9.45
N TYR A 285 -12.46 0.17 8.84
CA TYR A 285 -13.27 -0.91 9.39
C TYR A 285 -12.48 -2.20 9.34
N SER A 286 -12.46 -2.95 10.43
CA SER A 286 -11.75 -4.21 10.53
C SER A 286 -12.61 -5.25 11.24
N VAL A 287 -12.84 -6.40 10.60
CA VAL A 287 -13.62 -7.51 11.17
C VAL A 287 -12.75 -8.21 12.21
N LYS A 288 -13.31 -8.53 13.38
CA LYS A 288 -12.57 -9.25 14.43
C LYS A 288 -12.32 -10.69 14.04
N THR A 289 -11.06 -11.12 14.12
CA THR A 289 -10.66 -12.52 13.91
C THR A 289 -11.44 -13.44 14.84
N GLY A 290 -11.93 -14.55 14.30
CA GLY A 290 -12.74 -15.53 15.03
C GLY A 290 -14.17 -15.09 15.37
N SER A 291 -14.60 -13.86 15.03
CA SER A 291 -15.98 -13.41 15.28
C SER A 291 -16.97 -13.83 14.20
N THR A 292 -16.49 -14.15 13.00
CA THR A 292 -17.32 -14.44 11.82
C THR A 292 -17.99 -15.80 11.93
N LYS A 293 -19.30 -15.84 11.75
CA LYS A 293 -20.13 -17.04 11.66
C LYS A 293 -20.84 -17.04 10.32
N VAL A 294 -20.77 -18.17 9.60
CA VAL A 294 -21.40 -18.32 8.28
C VAL A 294 -22.34 -19.50 8.28
N THR A 295 -23.51 -19.32 7.68
CA THR A 295 -24.47 -20.38 7.42
C THR A 295 -24.99 -20.24 6.00
N CYS A 296 -24.64 -21.18 5.13
CA CYS A 296 -25.01 -21.17 3.73
C CYS A 296 -26.11 -22.21 3.43
N GLN A 297 -27.11 -21.79 2.66
CA GLN A 297 -28.07 -22.65 1.97
C GLN A 297 -28.13 -22.23 0.49
N VAL A 298 -29.26 -21.67 0.04
CA VAL A 298 -29.36 -20.97 -1.26
C VAL A 298 -28.64 -19.62 -1.21
N THR A 299 -28.65 -19.00 -0.02
CA THR A 299 -27.95 -17.76 0.31
C THR A 299 -27.06 -17.99 1.53
N CYS A 300 -26.02 -17.18 1.71
CA CYS A 300 -25.15 -17.24 2.87
C CYS A 300 -25.46 -16.11 3.85
N LYS A 301 -25.85 -16.45 5.06
CA LYS A 301 -25.91 -15.51 6.18
C LYS A 301 -24.53 -15.45 6.82
N VAL A 302 -23.92 -14.26 6.83
CA VAL A 302 -22.63 -13.97 7.47
C VAL A 302 -22.88 -13.00 8.62
N GLU A 303 -22.44 -13.38 9.81
CA GLU A 303 -22.53 -12.57 11.03
C GLU A 303 -21.13 -12.37 11.60
N GLY A 304 -20.87 -11.24 12.23
CA GLY A 304 -19.56 -10.99 12.83
C GLY A 304 -19.51 -9.69 13.62
N VAL A 305 -18.31 -9.39 14.11
CA VAL A 305 -18.03 -8.17 14.86
C VAL A 305 -17.01 -7.34 14.10
N VAL A 306 -17.23 -6.04 13.99
CA VAL A 306 -16.35 -5.09 13.32
C VAL A 306 -15.97 -3.96 14.26
N ASP A 307 -14.67 -3.64 14.30
CA ASP A 307 -14.14 -2.42 14.91
C ASP A 307 -14.02 -1.34 13.83
N TRP A 308 -14.36 -0.10 14.17
CA TRP A 308 -14.19 1.03 13.26
C TRP A 308 -13.55 2.24 13.92
N PHE A 309 -12.92 3.02 13.06
CA PHE A 309 -12.55 4.39 13.30
C PHE A 309 -13.05 5.24 12.14
N ALA A 310 -13.62 6.40 12.46
CA ALA A 310 -14.12 7.35 11.49
C ALA A 310 -13.74 8.77 11.93
N LYS A 311 -13.25 9.57 10.99
CA LYS A 311 -12.84 10.95 11.20
C LYS A 311 -13.53 11.86 10.18
N ARG A 312 -13.95 13.04 10.62
CA ARG A 312 -14.39 14.11 9.71
C ARG A 312 -13.16 14.87 9.22
N ASP A 313 -13.19 15.31 7.97
CA ASP A 313 -12.12 16.16 7.41
C ASP A 313 -12.08 17.56 8.06
N VAL A 314 -13.17 17.97 8.72
CA VAL A 314 -13.30 19.29 9.37
C VAL A 314 -13.74 19.15 10.84
N GLY A 315 -12.99 19.81 11.73
CA GLY A 315 -13.34 19.99 13.16
C GLY A 315 -12.86 18.89 14.11
N ASP A 316 -11.82 18.13 13.74
CA ASP A 316 -11.18 17.04 14.51
C ASP A 316 -12.13 16.03 15.16
N ARG A 317 -13.39 15.98 14.70
CA ARG A 317 -14.38 15.07 15.24
C ARG A 317 -14.08 13.66 14.76
N VAL A 318 -13.89 12.79 15.73
CA VAL A 318 -13.64 11.36 15.54
C VAL A 318 -14.74 10.55 16.21
N SER A 319 -15.02 9.38 15.65
CA SER A 319 -15.92 8.37 16.21
C SER A 319 -15.27 7.01 16.05
N SER A 320 -15.28 6.22 17.11
CA SER A 320 -14.68 4.88 17.16
C SER A 320 -15.55 3.96 18.00
N GLY A 321 -15.51 2.66 17.72
CA GLY A 321 -16.27 1.68 18.48
C GLY A 321 -16.23 0.25 17.92
N THR A 322 -17.13 -0.58 18.44
CA THR A 322 -17.36 -1.98 18.04
C THR A 322 -18.84 -2.26 17.80
N ALA A 323 -19.16 -3.08 16.80
CA ALA A 323 -20.50 -3.29 16.27
C ALA A 323 -20.61 -4.72 15.77
N GLU A 324 -21.79 -5.30 15.94
CA GLU A 324 -22.17 -6.52 15.24
C GLU A 324 -22.75 -6.16 13.86
N PHE A 325 -22.50 -7.02 12.88
CA PHE A 325 -23.11 -6.95 11.56
C PHE A 325 -23.71 -8.30 11.17
N SER A 326 -24.73 -8.27 10.33
CA SER A 326 -25.27 -9.44 9.66
C SER A 326 -25.61 -9.10 8.21
N VAL A 327 -25.08 -9.91 7.29
CA VAL A 327 -25.27 -9.78 5.85
C VAL A 327 -25.83 -11.10 5.31
N VAL A 328 -26.89 -11.04 4.51
CA VAL A 328 -27.34 -12.18 3.69
C VAL A 328 -26.87 -11.94 2.27
N TRP A 329 -25.99 -12.81 1.79
CA TRP A 329 -25.33 -12.74 0.49
C TRP A 329 -25.85 -13.84 -0.44
N ASP A 330 -26.17 -13.46 -1.68
CA ASP A 330 -26.59 -14.37 -2.72
C ASP A 330 -25.38 -14.89 -3.51
N GLN A 331 -25.16 -16.19 -3.44
CA GLN A 331 -24.05 -16.87 -4.12
C GLN A 331 -24.15 -16.82 -5.65
N SER A 332 -25.36 -16.66 -6.21
CA SER A 332 -25.59 -16.70 -7.65
C SER A 332 -25.31 -15.36 -8.32
N THR A 333 -25.70 -14.26 -7.66
CA THR A 333 -25.53 -12.90 -8.18
C THR A 333 -24.33 -12.18 -7.58
N GLY A 334 -23.79 -12.68 -6.46
CA GLY A 334 -22.73 -12.00 -5.71
C GLY A 334 -23.20 -10.76 -4.97
N THR A 335 -24.51 -10.61 -4.73
CA THR A 335 -25.11 -9.39 -4.17
C THR A 335 -25.70 -9.58 -2.77
N ILE A 336 -25.83 -8.48 -2.03
CA ILE A 336 -26.41 -8.41 -0.70
C ILE A 336 -27.93 -8.32 -0.82
N LEU A 337 -28.63 -9.26 -0.18
CA LEU A 337 -30.08 -9.31 -0.06
C LEU A 337 -30.58 -8.72 1.26
N SER A 338 -29.78 -8.76 2.32
CA SER A 338 -30.08 -8.17 3.62
C SER A 338 -28.83 -7.65 4.30
N GLU A 339 -28.93 -6.49 4.95
CA GLU A 339 -27.88 -5.93 5.80
C GLU A 339 -28.50 -5.34 7.06
N THR A 340 -27.94 -5.71 8.21
CA THR A 340 -28.25 -5.10 9.49
C THR A 340 -27.00 -5.04 10.35
N GLY A 341 -27.04 -4.22 11.40
CA GLY A 341 -25.96 -4.14 12.36
C GLY A 341 -26.35 -3.31 13.58
N LYS A 342 -25.52 -3.38 14.61
CA LYS A 342 -25.77 -2.67 15.87
C LYS A 342 -24.45 -2.29 16.52
N VAL A 343 -24.33 -1.02 16.89
CA VAL A 343 -23.21 -0.55 17.71
C VAL A 343 -23.35 -1.16 19.10
N ILE A 344 -22.37 -1.97 19.50
CA ILE A 344 -22.31 -2.62 20.81
C ILE A 344 -21.39 -1.87 21.78
N GLN A 345 -20.42 -1.10 21.27
CA GLN A 345 -19.55 -0.26 22.08
C GLN A 345 -19.15 1.01 21.32
N LEU A 346 -19.14 2.14 22.03
CA LEU A 346 -18.71 3.46 21.54
C LEU A 346 -17.57 3.95 22.42
N ASP A 347 -16.47 4.38 21.81
CA ASP A 347 -15.31 4.90 22.54
C ASP A 347 -15.56 6.34 22.99
N LYS A 348 -15.21 6.65 24.24
CA LYS A 348 -15.31 8.01 24.82
C LYS A 348 -13.95 8.68 24.80
N GLY A 349 -13.90 9.99 24.50
CA GLY A 349 -12.65 10.76 24.51
C GLY A 349 -11.64 10.29 23.45
N VAL A 350 -12.15 9.89 22.28
CA VAL A 350 -11.35 9.29 21.20
C VAL A 350 -10.30 10.28 20.70
N SER A 351 -9.04 9.85 20.66
CA SER A 351 -7.91 10.58 20.06
C SER A 351 -7.31 9.85 18.86
N GLY A 352 -7.71 8.60 18.61
CA GLY A 352 -7.16 7.75 17.55
C GLY A 352 -7.88 6.41 17.40
N PRO A 353 -7.46 5.58 16.43
CA PRO A 353 -8.03 4.27 16.09
C PRO A 353 -7.56 3.18 17.06
N VAL A 354 -7.73 3.38 18.37
CA VAL A 354 -7.15 2.51 19.43
C VAL A 354 -7.54 1.05 19.27
N ARG A 355 -8.78 0.76 18.84
CA ARG A 355 -9.25 -0.62 18.61
C ARG A 355 -8.55 -1.30 17.45
N LEU A 356 -8.37 -0.60 16.34
CA LEU A 356 -7.65 -1.12 15.18
C LEU A 356 -6.16 -1.31 15.52
N ILE A 357 -5.57 -0.41 16.31
CA ILE A 357 -4.19 -0.57 16.81
C ILE A 357 -4.08 -1.82 17.71
N SER A 358 -5.02 -2.01 18.64
CA SER A 358 -5.06 -3.22 19.49
C SER A 358 -5.20 -4.49 18.66
N GLN A 359 -6.11 -4.49 17.69
CA GLN A 359 -6.28 -5.63 16.80
C GLN A 359 -5.01 -5.90 16.00
N TRP A 360 -4.37 -4.86 15.45
CA TRP A 360 -3.09 -4.99 14.76
C TRP A 360 -2.01 -5.60 15.66
N GLN A 361 -1.95 -5.21 16.94
CA GLN A 361 -0.99 -5.77 17.90
C GLN A 361 -1.24 -7.25 18.18
N ASP A 362 -2.51 -7.65 18.33
CA ASP A 362 -2.91 -9.05 18.53
C ASP A 362 -2.54 -9.92 17.31
N GLU A 363 -2.85 -9.42 16.10
CA GLU A 363 -2.48 -10.10 14.84
C GLU A 363 -0.96 -10.14 14.65
N ASN A 364 -0.25 -9.05 14.98
CA ASN A 364 1.21 -9.00 14.92
C ASN A 364 1.86 -9.98 15.90
N GLY A 365 1.32 -10.10 17.12
CA GLY A 365 1.76 -11.08 18.11
C GLY A 365 1.58 -12.51 17.60
N THR A 366 0.44 -12.81 16.99
CA THR A 366 0.17 -14.15 16.41
C THR A 366 1.08 -14.42 15.21
N CYS A 367 1.20 -13.45 14.30
CA CYS A 367 2.04 -13.52 13.11
C CYS A 367 3.52 -13.73 13.45
N ARG A 368 4.05 -13.07 14.49
CA ARG A 368 5.47 -13.14 14.89
C ARG A 368 5.77 -14.25 15.90
N GLY A 369 4.78 -14.68 16.67
CA GLY A 369 4.95 -15.61 17.79
C GLY A 369 4.53 -17.05 17.50
N SER A 370 3.96 -17.34 16.32
CA SER A 370 3.46 -18.66 15.93
C SER A 370 4.29 -19.30 14.81
N SER A 371 4.14 -20.61 14.61
CA SER A 371 4.83 -21.34 13.53
C SER A 371 4.44 -20.79 12.15
N GLY A 372 5.42 -20.45 11.31
CA GLY A 372 5.21 -19.77 10.02
C GLY A 372 4.35 -20.55 9.01
N ASP A 373 4.29 -21.87 9.14
CA ASP A 373 3.54 -22.74 8.21
C ASP A 373 2.09 -22.99 8.66
N SER A 374 1.67 -22.44 9.80
CA SER A 374 0.30 -22.63 10.26
C SER A 374 -0.66 -21.71 9.47
N PRO A 375 -1.79 -22.23 8.95
CA PRO A 375 -2.80 -21.41 8.29
C PRO A 375 -3.28 -20.24 9.16
N GLN A 376 -3.29 -20.42 10.48
CA GLN A 376 -3.64 -19.39 11.45
C GLN A 376 -2.59 -18.27 11.50
N THR A 377 -1.30 -18.60 11.42
CA THR A 377 -0.20 -17.63 11.39
C THR A 377 -0.24 -16.81 10.11
N LEU A 378 -0.42 -17.47 8.95
CA LEU A 378 -0.52 -16.80 7.66
C LEU A 378 -1.72 -15.85 7.61
N ALA A 379 -2.89 -16.32 8.06
CA ALA A 379 -4.09 -15.49 8.15
C ALA A 379 -3.89 -14.28 9.10
N ALA A 380 -3.20 -14.47 10.22
CA ALA A 380 -2.87 -13.37 11.14
C ALA A 380 -1.90 -12.36 10.51
N CYS A 381 -0.89 -12.82 9.76
CA CYS A 381 0.02 -11.93 9.05
C CYS A 381 -0.71 -11.13 7.95
N GLU A 382 -1.55 -11.77 7.14
CA GLU A 382 -2.36 -11.06 6.14
C GLU A 382 -3.30 -10.03 6.77
N HIS A 383 -3.91 -10.39 7.90
CA HIS A 383 -4.81 -9.49 8.61
C HIS A 383 -4.05 -8.32 9.25
N ARG A 384 -2.86 -8.56 9.81
CA ARG A 384 -1.95 -7.52 10.32
C ARG A 384 -1.65 -6.49 9.23
N GLU A 385 -1.24 -6.92 8.05
CA GLU A 385 -0.93 -6.02 6.93
C GLU A 385 -2.16 -5.21 6.53
N ALA A 386 -3.32 -5.88 6.36
CA ALA A 386 -4.56 -5.20 6.01
C ALA A 386 -5.00 -4.14 7.03
N ILE A 387 -4.81 -4.38 8.32
CA ILE A 387 -5.08 -3.37 9.37
C ILE A 387 -4.04 -2.24 9.30
N GLY A 388 -2.78 -2.57 9.05
CA GLY A 388 -1.70 -1.60 8.88
C GLY A 388 -1.97 -0.60 7.76
N ASP A 389 -2.36 -1.09 6.59
CA ASP A 389 -2.73 -0.26 5.43
C ASP A 389 -3.90 0.67 5.74
N LYS A 390 -4.90 0.17 6.48
CA LYS A 390 -6.04 0.98 6.92
C LYS A 390 -5.63 2.06 7.91
N LEU A 391 -4.75 1.75 8.87
CA LEU A 391 -4.22 2.71 9.84
C LEU A 391 -3.45 3.84 9.12
N GLN A 392 -2.62 3.49 8.15
CA GLN A 392 -1.92 4.46 7.30
C GLN A 392 -2.88 5.35 6.51
N THR A 393 -3.90 4.74 5.90
CA THR A 393 -4.94 5.47 5.15
C THR A 393 -5.68 6.49 6.03
N VAL A 394 -5.85 6.22 7.34
CA VAL A 394 -6.47 7.15 8.29
C VAL A 394 -5.48 8.07 9.01
N GLY A 395 -4.23 8.14 8.53
CA GLY A 395 -3.22 9.10 9.00
C GLY A 395 -2.41 8.63 10.21
N TRP A 396 -2.26 7.32 10.40
CA TRP A 396 -1.42 6.72 11.44
C TRP A 396 -0.23 6.00 10.85
N CYS A 397 0.95 6.24 11.40
CA CYS A 397 2.22 5.71 10.92
C CYS A 397 2.85 4.84 11.99
N TYR A 398 3.61 3.83 11.55
CA TYR A 398 4.31 2.92 12.45
C TYR A 398 5.79 3.28 12.50
N GLY A 399 6.22 3.80 13.65
CA GLY A 399 7.59 4.21 13.91
C GLY A 399 8.02 5.53 13.24
N ARG A 400 9.12 6.07 13.76
CA ARG A 400 9.75 7.30 13.29
C ARG A 400 11.11 7.04 12.65
N GLN A 401 11.59 8.01 11.90
CA GLN A 401 12.94 8.00 11.33
C GLN A 401 13.97 7.89 12.46
N GLY A 402 14.84 6.88 12.36
CA GLY A 402 15.87 6.60 13.37
C GLY A 402 15.40 5.78 14.57
N GLU A 403 14.12 5.41 14.67
CA GLU A 403 13.66 4.43 15.67
C GLU A 403 13.96 3.00 15.21
N TYR A 404 14.40 2.18 16.17
CA TYR A 404 14.58 0.74 15.96
C TYR A 404 13.24 0.01 16.09
N GLY A 405 13.09 -1.17 15.47
CA GLY A 405 11.81 -1.90 15.39
C GLY A 405 11.09 -2.14 16.73
N TYR A 406 11.82 -2.32 17.83
CA TYR A 406 11.26 -2.48 19.19
C TYR A 406 10.77 -1.17 19.82
N GLN A 407 11.18 -0.03 19.28
CA GLN A 407 10.76 1.32 19.70
C GLN A 407 9.56 1.81 18.88
N MET A 408 9.36 1.23 17.69
CA MET A 408 8.30 1.64 16.78
C MET A 408 6.93 1.37 17.41
N GLN A 409 6.08 2.38 17.35
CA GLN A 409 4.69 2.31 17.77
C GLN A 409 3.81 3.01 16.74
N TRP A 410 2.51 2.70 16.76
CA TRP A 410 1.54 3.46 15.99
C TRP A 410 1.37 4.85 16.59
N HIS A 411 1.53 5.87 15.77
CA HIS A 411 1.29 7.27 16.15
C HIS A 411 0.66 8.04 14.99
N ALA A 412 0.08 9.21 15.26
CA ALA A 412 -0.35 10.11 14.20
C ALA A 412 0.85 10.45 13.29
N CYS A 413 0.63 10.38 11.98
CA CYS A 413 1.65 10.69 11.00
C CYS A 413 2.08 12.17 11.10
N GLY A 414 3.39 12.39 10.97
CA GLY A 414 4.05 13.69 10.98
C GLY A 414 5.36 13.63 10.18
N SER A 415 6.10 14.74 10.11
CA SER A 415 7.30 14.87 9.25
C SER A 415 8.42 13.88 9.56
N THR A 416 8.48 13.37 10.79
CA THR A 416 9.49 12.39 11.23
C THR A 416 8.99 10.94 11.18
N SER A 417 7.79 10.69 10.66
CA SER A 417 7.22 9.34 10.63
C SER A 417 7.78 8.53 9.47
N ASN A 418 7.90 7.22 9.65
CA ASN A 418 8.16 6.31 8.54
C ASN A 418 6.90 6.25 7.66
N GLN A 419 7.03 6.67 6.40
CA GLN A 419 5.95 6.63 5.41
C GLN A 419 6.26 5.52 4.40
N PRO A 420 5.26 4.80 3.88
CA PRO A 420 5.45 3.97 2.70
C PRO A 420 5.77 4.86 1.49
N GLU A 421 6.83 4.56 0.74
CA GLU A 421 7.06 5.20 -0.57
C GLU A 421 5.94 4.76 -1.52
N GLY A 422 4.96 5.66 -1.73
CA GLY A 422 3.74 5.39 -2.49
C GLY A 422 2.52 6.13 -1.95
N ALA A 423 2.52 6.50 -0.67
CA ALA A 423 1.68 7.61 -0.22
C ALA A 423 2.28 8.88 -0.82
N VAL A 424 1.59 9.49 -1.79
CA VAL A 424 1.89 10.84 -2.22
C VAL A 424 1.99 11.65 -0.93
N ALA A 425 3.20 12.09 -0.59
CA ALA A 425 3.36 13.10 0.42
C ALA A 425 2.34 14.17 0.05
N SER A 426 1.36 14.42 0.91
CA SER A 426 0.66 15.70 0.87
C SER A 426 1.79 16.70 1.04
N ALA A 427 2.32 17.17 -0.09
CA ALA A 427 3.25 18.25 -0.14
C ALA A 427 2.53 19.32 0.66
N LYS A 428 3.03 19.61 1.87
CA LYS A 428 2.80 20.94 2.41
C LYS A 428 3.56 21.83 1.43
N SER A 429 2.87 22.24 0.36
CA SER A 429 3.23 23.44 -0.35
C SER A 429 3.37 24.49 0.73
N ASP A 430 4.52 25.16 0.82
CA ASP A 430 4.68 26.39 1.60
C ASP A 430 3.76 27.46 1.00
N PHE A 431 2.48 27.29 1.28
CA PHE A 431 1.39 28.02 0.68
C PHE A 431 1.02 29.12 1.66
N THR A 432 1.34 30.36 1.30
CA THR A 432 0.94 31.52 2.09
C THR A 432 -0.24 32.21 1.44
N ARG A 433 -1.42 32.04 2.04
CA ARG A 433 -2.64 32.76 1.61
C ARG A 433 -2.46 34.28 1.80
N PRO A 434 -2.65 35.10 0.75
CA PRO A 434 -2.70 36.55 0.92
C PRO A 434 -3.83 36.95 1.88
N ASN A 435 -3.53 37.80 2.86
CA ASN A 435 -4.52 38.28 3.82
C ASN A 435 -5.58 39.14 3.09
N PRO A 436 -6.88 38.75 3.09
CA PRO A 436 -7.92 39.53 2.41
C PRO A 436 -8.08 40.96 2.94
N ALA A 437 -7.68 41.24 4.18
CA ALA A 437 -7.70 42.58 4.76
C ALA A 437 -6.73 43.56 4.07
N SER A 438 -5.68 43.05 3.41
CA SER A 438 -4.76 43.85 2.60
C SER A 438 -5.37 44.34 1.28
N TYR A 439 -6.57 43.86 0.94
CA TYR A 439 -7.28 44.18 -0.30
C TYR A 439 -8.65 44.81 0.00
N PRO A 440 -8.72 45.98 0.65
CA PRO A 440 -9.99 46.60 1.04
C PRO A 440 -10.80 47.04 -0.17
N VAL A 441 -12.13 47.03 -0.02
CA VAL A 441 -13.06 47.52 -1.05
C VAL A 441 -12.92 49.01 -1.30
N ARG A 442 -13.05 49.44 -2.55
CA ARG A 442 -13.01 50.87 -2.93
C ARG A 442 -14.36 51.57 -2.77
N ALA A 443 -15.45 50.83 -2.95
CA ALA A 443 -16.81 51.37 -2.90
C ALA A 443 -17.78 50.26 -2.48
N ARG A 444 -18.86 50.65 -1.81
CA ARG A 444 -20.01 49.79 -1.51
C ARG A 444 -21.18 50.26 -2.37
N LEU A 445 -22.11 49.34 -2.67
CA LEU A 445 -23.31 49.68 -3.42
C LEU A 445 -24.10 50.79 -2.70
N ALA A 446 -24.43 51.86 -3.42
CA ALA A 446 -25.33 52.90 -2.94
C ALA A 446 -26.69 52.75 -3.63
N GLY A 447 -27.75 52.56 -2.84
CA GLY A 447 -29.11 52.38 -3.33
C GLY A 447 -29.45 50.94 -3.71
N LYS A 448 -30.37 50.77 -4.67
CA LYS A 448 -30.85 49.46 -5.13
C LYS A 448 -29.99 48.94 -6.28
N THR A 449 -29.89 47.62 -6.40
CA THR A 449 -29.20 46.97 -7.52
C THR A 449 -29.85 47.34 -8.86
N VAL A 450 -29.02 47.76 -9.82
CA VAL A 450 -29.39 47.95 -11.22
C VAL A 450 -29.25 46.62 -11.96
N MET A 451 -30.27 46.24 -12.73
CA MET A 451 -30.29 44.97 -13.46
C MET A 451 -29.69 45.10 -14.87
N PRO A 452 -29.12 44.01 -15.43
CA PRO A 452 -28.55 44.04 -16.78
C PRO A 452 -29.61 44.22 -17.89
N ASP A 453 -29.20 44.86 -18.97
CA ASP A 453 -29.98 45.02 -20.20
C ASP A 453 -29.58 43.98 -21.25
N PHE A 454 -30.14 42.78 -21.13
CA PHE A 454 -29.90 41.68 -22.07
C PHE A 454 -30.52 41.88 -23.46
N ARG A 455 -31.32 42.93 -23.67
CA ARG A 455 -31.91 43.24 -24.99
C ARG A 455 -31.06 44.25 -25.77
N GLY A 456 -30.28 45.07 -25.08
CA GLY A 456 -29.34 46.03 -25.66
C GLY A 456 -27.90 45.73 -25.26
N ARG A 457 -27.38 46.51 -24.30
CA ARG A 457 -25.96 46.58 -23.95
C ARG A 457 -25.33 45.23 -23.62
N ASP A 458 -26.05 44.37 -22.90
CA ASP A 458 -25.53 43.13 -22.31
C ASP A 458 -26.01 41.89 -23.06
N ARG A 459 -26.35 42.04 -24.35
CA ARG A 459 -26.92 40.96 -25.19
C ARG A 459 -26.04 39.71 -25.26
N GLU A 460 -24.72 39.84 -25.17
CA GLU A 460 -23.78 38.71 -25.17
C GLU A 460 -24.02 37.73 -24.01
N PHE A 461 -24.57 38.20 -22.88
CA PHE A 461 -24.89 37.39 -21.71
C PHE A 461 -26.34 36.88 -21.68
N ASN A 462 -27.14 37.14 -22.74
CA ASN A 462 -28.57 36.86 -22.77
C ASN A 462 -28.93 35.36 -22.63
N SER A 463 -28.02 34.47 -23.05
CA SER A 463 -28.15 33.01 -22.85
C SER A 463 -28.21 32.62 -21.37
N PHE A 464 -27.63 33.44 -20.49
CA PHE A 464 -27.56 33.21 -19.04
C PHE A 464 -28.39 34.22 -18.23
N ARG A 465 -29.27 34.99 -18.89
CA ARG A 465 -30.04 36.10 -18.30
C ARG A 465 -30.76 35.77 -17.00
N THR A 466 -31.29 34.56 -16.86
CA THR A 466 -32.04 34.14 -15.68
C THR A 466 -31.11 34.01 -14.48
N ARG A 467 -30.03 33.23 -14.63
CA ARG A 467 -29.03 33.02 -13.57
C ARG A 467 -28.35 34.32 -13.13
N ILE A 468 -28.05 35.20 -14.08
CA ILE A 468 -27.45 36.50 -13.78
C ILE A 468 -28.43 37.39 -12.99
N ARG A 469 -29.71 37.45 -13.40
CA ARG A 469 -30.74 38.20 -12.66
C ARG A 469 -30.94 37.66 -11.26
N ASP A 470 -31.02 36.35 -11.12
CA ASP A 470 -31.27 35.70 -9.83
C ASP A 470 -30.11 35.96 -8.88
N GLY A 471 -28.86 35.78 -9.34
CA GLY A 471 -27.68 36.11 -8.54
C GLY A 471 -27.62 37.59 -8.13
N MET A 472 -27.92 38.52 -9.05
CA MET A 472 -27.92 39.95 -8.73
C MET A 472 -29.06 40.38 -7.80
N ARG A 473 -30.18 39.66 -7.76
CA ARG A 473 -31.32 39.97 -6.86
C ARG A 473 -30.96 39.79 -5.38
N GLU A 474 -30.04 38.88 -5.07
CA GLU A 474 -29.55 38.65 -3.71
C GLU A 474 -28.66 39.80 -3.20
N GLY A 475 -28.14 40.62 -4.11
CA GLY A 475 -27.27 41.76 -3.83
C GLY A 475 -25.78 41.42 -3.83
N PRO A 476 -24.90 42.42 -3.61
CA PRO A 476 -23.45 42.24 -3.74
C PRO A 476 -22.89 41.21 -2.75
N ASN A 477 -22.13 40.25 -3.27
CA ASN A 477 -21.40 39.24 -2.48
C ASN A 477 -19.87 39.41 -2.55
N PHE A 478 -19.36 40.32 -3.40
CA PHE A 478 -17.94 40.51 -3.66
C PHE A 478 -17.57 41.99 -3.84
N ALA A 479 -16.36 42.37 -3.43
CA ALA A 479 -15.76 43.69 -3.68
C ALA A 479 -16.67 44.91 -3.41
N GLY A 480 -17.53 44.80 -2.39
CA GLY A 480 -18.41 45.83 -1.83
C GLY A 480 -19.70 46.05 -2.60
N ARG A 481 -19.63 46.07 -3.94
CA ARG A 481 -20.74 46.40 -4.85
C ARG A 481 -20.95 45.41 -5.99
N TYR A 482 -20.14 44.35 -6.08
CA TYR A 482 -20.20 43.39 -7.17
C TYR A 482 -20.82 42.06 -6.72
N THR A 483 -21.34 41.31 -7.68
CA THR A 483 -21.84 39.96 -7.49
C THR A 483 -21.04 39.00 -8.37
N LEU A 484 -20.36 38.02 -7.78
CA LEU A 484 -19.81 36.87 -8.49
C LEU A 484 -20.89 35.80 -8.62
N ILE A 485 -21.13 35.34 -9.84
CA ILE A 485 -22.21 34.41 -10.21
C ILE A 485 -21.56 33.25 -10.96
N GLN A 486 -21.45 32.11 -10.29
CA GLN A 486 -20.89 30.89 -10.86
C GLN A 486 -21.98 30.07 -11.55
N ILE A 487 -21.75 29.68 -12.80
CA ILE A 487 -22.71 28.98 -13.66
C ILE A 487 -22.08 27.69 -14.17
N GLY A 488 -22.73 26.56 -13.89
CA GLY A 488 -22.29 25.25 -14.39
C GLY A 488 -22.58 25.05 -15.89
N CYS A 489 -21.62 24.40 -16.58
CA CYS A 489 -21.73 23.92 -17.97
C CYS A 489 -21.89 22.39 -18.07
N GLY A 490 -21.65 21.63 -16.98
CA GLY A 490 -21.77 20.16 -16.93
C GLY A 490 -20.44 19.45 -16.67
N ALA A 491 -20.47 18.18 -16.24
CA ALA A 491 -19.27 17.34 -16.04
C ALA A 491 -18.12 17.98 -15.21
N GLY A 492 -18.42 18.86 -14.26
CA GLY A 492 -17.40 19.59 -13.47
C GLY A 492 -16.98 20.94 -14.07
N CYS A 493 -17.40 21.27 -15.29
CA CYS A 493 -17.21 22.59 -15.90
C CYS A 493 -18.12 23.64 -15.24
N SER A 494 -17.54 24.79 -14.92
CA SER A 494 -18.28 26.01 -14.61
C SER A 494 -17.52 27.24 -15.08
N PHE A 495 -18.23 28.34 -15.29
CA PHE A 495 -17.65 29.65 -15.56
C PHE A 495 -18.32 30.70 -14.67
N VAL A 496 -17.68 31.85 -14.52
CA VAL A 496 -18.10 32.85 -13.54
C VAL A 496 -18.32 34.19 -14.24
N ILE A 497 -19.41 34.84 -13.86
CA ILE A 497 -19.76 36.20 -14.29
C ILE A 497 -19.65 37.10 -13.09
N LEU A 498 -18.88 38.18 -13.22
CA LEU A 498 -18.89 39.29 -12.29
C LEU A 498 -19.90 40.32 -12.79
N ALA A 499 -20.87 40.70 -11.96
CA ALA A 499 -21.81 41.76 -12.28
C ALA A 499 -21.68 42.94 -11.31
N ASP A 500 -21.61 44.15 -11.86
CA ASP A 500 -21.62 45.37 -11.06
C ASP A 500 -23.05 45.75 -10.69
N ASN A 501 -23.40 45.66 -9.39
CA ASN A 501 -24.76 45.99 -8.93
C ASN A 501 -25.08 47.49 -9.02
N GLN A 502 -24.09 48.36 -9.20
CA GLN A 502 -24.30 49.81 -9.36
C GLN A 502 -24.74 50.17 -10.79
N THR A 503 -24.20 49.47 -11.80
CA THR A 503 -24.42 49.79 -13.23
C THR A 503 -25.24 48.72 -13.98
N GLY A 504 -25.41 47.55 -13.38
CA GLY A 504 -26.02 46.37 -13.99
C GLY A 504 -25.12 45.67 -15.00
N ARG A 505 -23.83 46.03 -15.11
CA ARG A 505 -22.96 45.52 -16.19
C ARG A 505 -22.31 44.18 -15.80
N PRO A 506 -22.59 43.08 -16.54
CA PRO A 506 -21.86 41.82 -16.41
C PRO A 506 -20.53 41.82 -17.17
N VAL A 507 -19.54 41.12 -16.65
CA VAL A 507 -18.25 40.81 -17.29
C VAL A 507 -17.81 39.39 -16.92
N SER A 508 -17.07 38.72 -17.80
CA SER A 508 -16.56 37.37 -17.53
C SER A 508 -15.39 37.39 -16.55
N PHE A 509 -15.33 36.37 -15.69
CA PHE A 509 -14.18 36.10 -14.84
C PHE A 509 -13.06 35.41 -15.66
N PRO A 510 -11.77 35.62 -15.35
CA PRO A 510 -10.65 35.08 -16.15
C PRO A 510 -10.44 33.57 -16.08
N ARG A 511 -11.12 32.86 -15.17
CA ARG A 511 -11.03 31.40 -15.02
C ARG A 511 -12.42 30.77 -15.18
N GLY A 512 -12.46 29.62 -15.82
CA GLY A 512 -13.69 28.86 -16.07
C GLY A 512 -13.67 28.15 -17.41
N GLY A 513 -14.78 27.47 -17.71
CA GLY A 513 -14.90 26.65 -18.90
C GLY A 513 -14.11 25.34 -18.78
N GLU A 514 -13.92 24.68 -19.91
CA GLU A 514 -13.28 23.34 -19.99
C GLU A 514 -11.78 23.37 -19.67
N GLU A 515 -11.14 24.53 -19.76
CA GLU A 515 -9.73 24.72 -19.37
C GLU A 515 -9.53 24.73 -17.85
N HIS A 516 -10.59 24.98 -17.08
CA HIS A 516 -10.54 25.13 -15.62
C HIS A 516 -11.61 24.24 -14.96
N MET A 517 -11.48 22.92 -15.16
CA MET A 517 -12.42 21.94 -14.63
C MET A 517 -12.43 21.94 -13.10
N TYR A 518 -13.62 21.69 -12.53
CA TYR A 518 -13.87 21.71 -11.08
C TYR A 518 -13.57 23.06 -10.41
N LEU A 519 -13.78 24.16 -11.14
CA LEU A 519 -13.55 25.51 -10.63
C LEU A 519 -14.30 25.75 -9.31
N SER A 520 -13.57 26.16 -8.28
CA SER A 520 -14.09 26.59 -6.98
C SER A 520 -13.55 27.98 -6.63
N LEU A 521 -14.39 28.85 -6.07
CA LEU A 521 -14.00 30.19 -5.69
C LEU A 521 -14.12 30.42 -4.17
N ASP A 522 -13.19 31.19 -3.61
CA ASP A 522 -13.30 31.76 -2.26
C ASP A 522 -13.15 33.27 -2.32
N TYR A 523 -14.14 33.98 -1.80
CA TYR A 523 -14.22 35.44 -1.84
C TYR A 523 -15.10 35.98 -0.73
N ARG A 524 -15.00 37.28 -0.48
CA ARG A 524 -15.79 37.97 0.53
C ARG A 524 -16.27 39.32 0.03
N ARG A 525 -17.41 39.77 0.55
CA ARG A 525 -18.04 41.03 0.15
C ARG A 525 -17.19 42.25 0.47
N ASP A 526 -16.36 42.21 1.49
CA ASP A 526 -15.56 43.34 1.98
C ASP A 526 -14.08 43.23 1.61
N SER A 527 -13.73 42.40 0.62
CA SER A 527 -12.40 42.36 0.01
C SER A 527 -12.49 42.35 -1.52
N ARG A 528 -11.43 42.84 -2.15
CA ARG A 528 -11.20 42.77 -3.61
C ARG A 528 -10.46 41.51 -4.03
N LEU A 529 -10.00 40.71 -3.08
CA LEU A 529 -9.30 39.46 -3.31
C LEU A 529 -10.29 38.32 -3.58
N VAL A 530 -10.04 37.56 -4.64
CA VAL A 530 -10.68 36.27 -4.91
C VAL A 530 -9.61 35.21 -5.09
N ALA A 531 -9.87 34.02 -4.56
CA ALA A 531 -9.11 32.83 -4.90
C ALA A 531 -9.92 31.97 -5.86
N ALA A 532 -9.27 31.50 -6.92
CA ALA A 532 -9.82 30.57 -7.89
C ALA A 532 -9.01 29.28 -7.87
N GLN A 533 -9.68 28.15 -7.70
CA GLN A 533 -9.08 26.83 -7.65
C GLN A 533 -9.63 25.96 -8.77
N TRP A 534 -8.79 25.21 -9.48
CA TRP A 534 -9.23 24.26 -10.51
C TRP A 534 -8.22 23.13 -10.70
N LEU A 535 -8.66 22.06 -11.38
CA LEU A 535 -7.81 20.96 -11.81
C LEU A 535 -7.10 21.35 -13.11
N ASP A 536 -5.77 21.40 -13.09
CA ASP A 536 -4.97 21.57 -14.30
C ASP A 536 -4.79 20.22 -14.99
N ASN A 537 -5.49 20.01 -16.10
CA ASN A 537 -5.45 18.75 -16.86
C ASN A 537 -4.09 18.48 -17.51
N GLY A 538 -3.23 19.48 -17.67
CA GLY A 538 -1.90 19.30 -18.26
C GLY A 538 -0.92 18.67 -17.27
N THR A 539 -1.05 19.01 -15.99
CA THR A 539 -0.15 18.55 -14.91
C THR A 539 -0.81 17.53 -13.98
N SER A 540 -2.12 17.33 -14.09
CA SER A 540 -2.94 16.54 -13.14
C SER A 540 -2.81 17.02 -11.69
N THR A 541 -2.57 18.32 -11.50
CA THR A 541 -2.45 18.96 -10.18
C THR A 541 -3.57 19.95 -9.93
N CYS A 542 -3.96 20.08 -8.66
CA CYS A 542 -4.90 21.08 -8.22
C CYS A 542 -4.18 22.41 -8.01
N VAL A 543 -4.67 23.46 -8.65
CA VAL A 543 -4.05 24.78 -8.66
C VAL A 543 -4.95 25.78 -7.98
N VAL A 544 -4.36 26.68 -7.19
CA VAL A 544 -5.02 27.90 -6.70
C VAL A 544 -4.31 29.13 -7.24
N GLU A 545 -5.09 30.07 -7.78
CA GLU A 545 -4.62 31.39 -8.20
C GLU A 545 -5.44 32.49 -7.53
N PHE A 546 -4.74 33.50 -7.02
CA PHE A 546 -5.34 34.67 -6.40
C PHE A 546 -5.39 35.84 -7.38
N PHE A 547 -6.51 36.56 -7.36
CA PHE A 547 -6.67 37.79 -8.13
C PHE A 547 -7.08 38.95 -7.23
N ASP A 548 -6.44 40.10 -7.43
CA ASP A 548 -6.93 41.38 -6.93
C ASP A 548 -7.81 42.05 -7.99
N PHE A 549 -9.07 42.31 -7.65
CA PHE A 549 -9.98 43.03 -8.53
C PHE A 549 -9.88 44.55 -8.28
N ASP A 550 -9.21 45.26 -9.18
CA ASP A 550 -8.90 46.67 -9.03
C ASP A 550 -9.30 47.48 -10.27
N LYS A 551 -10.05 48.58 -10.07
CA LYS A 551 -10.50 49.49 -11.15
C LYS A 551 -11.12 48.73 -12.35
N ASP A 552 -12.02 47.79 -12.05
CA ASP A 552 -12.69 46.94 -13.03
C ASP A 552 -11.75 46.01 -13.83
N ALA A 553 -10.55 45.72 -13.30
CA ALA A 553 -9.58 44.81 -13.90
C ALA A 553 -9.13 43.73 -12.90
N TRP A 554 -8.88 42.52 -13.42
CA TRP A 554 -8.32 41.41 -12.66
C TRP A 554 -6.79 41.43 -12.72
N LYS A 555 -6.13 41.47 -11.57
CA LYS A 555 -4.67 41.41 -11.46
C LYS A 555 -4.28 40.10 -10.77
N PRO A 556 -3.54 39.19 -11.43
CA PRO A 556 -2.98 38.02 -10.76
C PRO A 556 -2.07 38.45 -9.60
N VAL A 557 -2.18 37.77 -8.47
CA VAL A 557 -1.37 38.02 -7.27
C VAL A 557 -0.35 36.89 -7.08
N SER A 558 -0.82 35.65 -7.05
CA SER A 558 0.01 34.45 -6.94
C SER A 558 -0.73 33.24 -7.49
N LYS A 559 0.03 32.24 -7.96
CA LYS A 559 -0.46 30.94 -8.44
C LYS A 559 0.37 29.83 -7.80
N THR A 560 -0.26 28.79 -7.29
CA THR A 560 0.43 27.70 -6.59
C THR A 560 -0.31 26.37 -6.78
N GLU A 561 0.46 25.30 -6.90
CA GLU A 561 -0.05 23.93 -6.88
C GLU A 561 -0.25 23.48 -5.43
N ILE A 562 -1.45 23.02 -5.09
CA ILE A 562 -1.86 22.68 -3.73
C ILE A 562 -2.08 21.17 -3.52
N GLY A 563 -1.75 20.36 -4.52
CA GLY A 563 -1.81 18.91 -4.46
C GLY A 563 -2.13 18.27 -5.82
N ASN A 564 -2.34 16.96 -5.81
CA ASN A 564 -2.85 16.20 -6.95
C ASN A 564 -4.36 16.50 -7.19
N GLU A 565 -4.98 15.78 -8.13
CA GLU A 565 -6.41 15.90 -8.44
C GLU A 565 -7.33 15.85 -7.20
N GLU A 566 -6.98 15.06 -6.19
CA GLU A 566 -7.80 14.90 -4.99
C GLU A 566 -7.91 16.18 -4.16
N ALA A 567 -6.90 17.06 -4.20
CA ALA A 567 -6.98 18.36 -3.56
C ALA A 567 -8.10 19.23 -4.16
N CYS A 568 -8.46 19.03 -5.43
CA CYS A 568 -9.54 19.75 -6.10
C CYS A 568 -10.94 19.23 -5.81
N ASN A 569 -11.05 18.11 -5.08
CA ASN A 569 -12.34 17.65 -4.55
C ASN A 569 -12.82 18.50 -3.35
N ARG A 570 -11.93 19.30 -2.74
CA ARG A 570 -12.25 20.29 -1.70
C ARG A 570 -12.53 21.64 -2.36
N THR A 571 -13.40 22.45 -1.76
CA THR A 571 -13.62 23.84 -2.21
C THR A 571 -12.39 24.71 -1.96
N ALA A 572 -12.26 25.82 -2.71
CA ALA A 572 -11.22 26.81 -2.46
C ALA A 572 -11.23 27.29 -1.01
N ALA A 573 -12.40 27.51 -0.41
CA ALA A 573 -12.52 27.93 0.99
C ALA A 573 -11.96 26.90 1.98
N GLU A 574 -12.01 25.60 1.66
CA GLU A 574 -11.50 24.51 2.50
C GLU A 574 -9.99 24.34 2.38
N ASN A 575 -9.42 24.52 1.18
CA ASN A 575 -7.97 24.45 0.96
C ASN A 575 -7.21 25.69 1.46
N LEU A 576 -7.93 26.80 1.66
CA LEU A 576 -7.36 28.10 2.03
C LEU A 576 -7.49 28.43 3.53
N ARG A 577 -7.95 27.49 4.33
CA ARG A 577 -8.00 27.58 5.80
C ARG A 577 -6.79 26.89 6.39
#